data_AF-A0A2W4PWC5-F1
#
_entry.id   AF-A0A2W4PWC5-F1
#
_cell.length_a   1.000
_cell.length_b   1.000
_cell.length_c   1.000
_cell.angle_alpha   90.00
_cell.angle_beta   90.00
_cell.angle_gamma   90.00
#
_symmetry.space_group_name_H-M   'P 1'
#
loop_
_entity.id
_entity.type
_entity.pdbx_description
1 polymer ?
#
loop_
_entity_poly.entity_id
_entity_poly.type
_entity_poly.pdbx_seq_one_letter_code
_entity_poly.pdbx_strand_id
1 'polypeptide(L)'
;MIMCVLGLAMTGCLGDGAVVPIKEPGLEPRDPDPGKVVVWERGPRALQCESPSVTLMQSAKKLIDAGIAVSRSNCAVDGFAHPAVCGALSGEILVHDVPVSSLTAAMALGFRPESELAPSTWHRTPCSPVMHAIEAAQDTPHCADIRNRVLSIQNMLMPQEQYTLLDQAGSCADASYRLLLYGQEGDQVLCSVADTIAGPQKSCPVESYAQMFDTIIANLDRPDLGLGSAWVVGQIYPVD
;
A
#
# COMPACT_ATOMS: atom_id res chain seq x y z
N MET A 1 38.60 -28.03 -55.12
CA MET A 1 39.44 -26.85 -55.38
C MET A 1 39.23 -25.92 -54.21
N ILE A 2 40.20 -25.89 -53.31
CA ILE A 2 40.16 -25.19 -52.02
C ILE A 2 40.54 -23.73 -52.28
N MET A 3 39.72 -22.80 -51.82
CA MET A 3 40.14 -21.41 -51.65
C MET A 3 39.85 -21.01 -50.20
N CYS A 4 40.90 -21.10 -49.38
CA CYS A 4 40.96 -20.54 -48.04
C CYS A 4 41.17 -19.04 -48.15
N VAL A 5 40.24 -18.25 -47.64
CA VAL A 5 40.53 -16.87 -47.25
C VAL A 5 40.87 -16.89 -45.76
N LEU A 6 42.16 -16.73 -45.46
CA LEU A 6 42.64 -16.43 -44.11
C LEU A 6 42.16 -15.03 -43.74
N GLY A 7 41.26 -14.96 -42.77
CA GLY A 7 40.85 -13.72 -42.10
C GLY A 7 40.75 -13.99 -40.60
N LEU A 8 41.45 -13.18 -39.81
CA LEU A 8 41.74 -13.34 -38.40
C LEU A 8 40.51 -13.66 -37.52
N ALA A 9 40.77 -14.51 -36.53
CA ALA A 9 39.88 -14.85 -35.43
C ALA A 9 39.47 -13.62 -34.59
N MET A 10 38.17 -13.45 -34.38
CA MET A 10 37.58 -12.96 -33.13
C MET A 10 36.37 -13.84 -32.83
N THR A 11 36.51 -14.67 -31.81
CA THR A 11 35.44 -15.37 -31.11
C THR A 11 34.38 -14.35 -30.66
N GLY A 12 33.19 -14.42 -31.26
CA GLY A 12 31.99 -13.77 -30.76
C GLY A 12 30.92 -14.84 -30.54
N CYS A 13 30.59 -15.09 -29.27
CA CYS A 13 29.47 -15.95 -28.90
C CYS A 13 28.17 -15.33 -29.38
N LEU A 14 27.30 -16.15 -30.00
CA LEU A 14 25.89 -15.84 -30.14
C LEU A 14 25.31 -15.66 -28.73
N GLY A 15 24.88 -14.45 -28.41
CA GLY A 15 23.96 -14.19 -27.31
C GLY A 15 22.60 -13.91 -27.92
N ASP A 16 21.70 -14.90 -27.84
CA ASP A 16 20.27 -14.68 -28.08
C ASP A 16 19.83 -13.52 -27.19
N GLY A 17 19.39 -12.43 -27.82
CA GLY A 17 18.75 -11.32 -27.15
C GLY A 17 17.40 -11.77 -26.60
N ALA A 18 17.44 -12.47 -25.46
CA ALA A 18 16.27 -12.65 -24.63
C ALA A 18 15.87 -11.27 -24.13
N VAL A 19 14.82 -10.72 -24.74
CA VAL A 19 14.05 -9.63 -24.16
C VAL A 19 13.60 -10.14 -22.80
N VAL A 20 14.23 -9.66 -21.73
CA VAL A 20 13.77 -9.92 -20.36
C VAL A 20 12.47 -9.12 -20.24
N PRO A 21 11.30 -9.76 -20.11
CA PRO A 21 10.07 -9.01 -19.92
C PRO A 21 10.19 -8.23 -18.61
N ILE A 22 9.93 -6.94 -18.70
CA ILE A 22 9.75 -6.08 -17.54
C ILE A 22 8.57 -6.66 -16.75
N LYS A 23 8.83 -7.18 -15.57
CA LYS A 23 7.79 -7.67 -14.65
C LYS A 23 6.99 -6.45 -14.18
N GLU A 24 5.76 -6.31 -14.67
CA GLU A 24 4.82 -5.32 -14.15
C GLU A 24 4.62 -5.58 -12.65
N PRO A 25 4.89 -4.60 -11.77
CA PRO A 25 4.57 -4.73 -10.35
C PRO A 25 3.04 -4.79 -10.22
N GLY A 26 2.51 -5.90 -9.69
CA GLY A 26 1.09 -6.02 -9.35
C GLY A 26 0.26 -7.00 -10.19
N LEU A 27 0.83 -7.65 -11.20
CA LEU A 27 0.16 -8.72 -11.97
C LEU A 27 0.93 -10.04 -11.91
N GLU A 28 1.37 -10.46 -10.73
CA GLU A 28 1.85 -11.85 -10.59
C GLU A 28 0.70 -12.82 -10.88
N PRO A 29 0.86 -13.77 -11.83
CA PRO A 29 -0.09 -14.84 -12.03
C PRO A 29 -0.33 -15.58 -10.71
N ARG A 30 -1.58 -16.00 -10.51
CA ARG A 30 -1.99 -16.94 -9.46
C ARG A 30 -1.35 -18.30 -9.74
N ASP A 31 -0.05 -18.44 -9.51
CA ASP A 31 0.54 -19.79 -9.45
C ASP A 31 0.03 -20.43 -8.16
N PRO A 32 -0.81 -21.49 -8.25
CA PRO A 32 -1.31 -22.13 -7.05
C PRO A 32 -0.15 -22.86 -6.36
N ASP A 33 0.28 -22.33 -5.23
CA ASP A 33 1.12 -23.08 -4.29
C ASP A 33 0.25 -24.20 -3.70
N PRO A 34 0.49 -25.48 -4.03
CA PRO A 34 -0.39 -26.58 -3.64
C PRO A 34 -0.45 -26.78 -2.11
N GLY A 35 0.47 -26.18 -1.36
CA GLY A 35 0.46 -26.19 0.11
C GLY A 35 -0.34 -25.06 0.74
N LYS A 36 -0.89 -24.13 -0.05
CA LYS A 36 -1.54 -22.92 0.45
C LYS A 36 -2.96 -22.75 -0.07
N VAL A 37 -3.74 -22.02 0.71
CA VAL A 37 -5.07 -21.57 0.36
C VAL A 37 -5.17 -20.08 0.65
N VAL A 38 -5.92 -19.37 -0.19
CA VAL A 38 -6.25 -17.97 0.04
C VAL A 38 -7.45 -17.90 0.98
N VAL A 39 -7.29 -17.17 2.07
CA VAL A 39 -8.39 -16.80 2.97
C VAL A 39 -8.59 -15.29 2.93
N TRP A 40 -9.81 -14.84 3.16
CA TRP A 40 -10.16 -13.43 3.08
C TRP A 40 -11.05 -12.97 4.24
N GLU A 41 -10.97 -11.67 4.54
CA GLU A 41 -11.97 -10.95 5.33
C GLU A 41 -12.37 -9.67 4.60
N ARG A 42 -13.40 -8.97 5.10
CA ARG A 42 -13.84 -7.72 4.48
C ARG A 42 -12.71 -6.70 4.50
N GLY A 43 -12.67 -5.90 3.43
CA GLY A 43 -11.66 -4.90 3.19
C GLY A 43 -11.72 -3.75 4.18
N PRO A 44 -10.73 -2.84 4.10
CA PRO A 44 -10.65 -1.70 4.99
C PRO A 44 -11.94 -0.88 4.98
N ARG A 45 -12.50 -0.60 3.80
CA ARG A 45 -13.81 0.04 3.67
C ARG A 45 -14.86 -0.99 3.34
N ALA A 46 -15.28 -1.78 4.33
CA ALA A 46 -16.29 -2.83 4.12
C ALA A 46 -17.57 -2.28 3.48
N LEU A 47 -17.99 -1.07 3.87
CA LEU A 47 -19.06 -0.32 3.24
C LEU A 47 -18.53 0.90 2.48
N GLN A 48 -19.21 1.27 1.41
CA GLN A 48 -18.92 2.45 0.62
C GLN A 48 -19.16 3.72 1.44
N CYS A 49 -18.27 4.69 1.27
CA CYS A 49 -18.25 5.98 1.99
C CYS A 49 -17.87 5.89 3.47
N GLU A 50 -17.50 4.71 3.98
CA GLU A 50 -16.94 4.58 5.33
C GLU A 50 -15.43 4.79 5.36
N SER A 51 -14.93 5.16 6.53
CA SER A 51 -13.50 5.20 6.84
C SER A 51 -12.94 3.77 6.92
N PRO A 52 -11.64 3.57 6.64
CA PRO A 52 -10.97 2.29 6.85
C PRO A 52 -11.14 1.76 8.28
N SER A 53 -11.66 0.55 8.42
CA SER A 53 -11.98 -0.12 9.69
C SER A 53 -10.95 -1.17 10.10
N VAL A 54 -10.21 -1.73 9.15
CA VAL A 54 -9.17 -2.75 9.38
C VAL A 54 -8.03 -2.59 8.37
N THR A 55 -6.79 -2.72 8.81
CA THR A 55 -5.61 -2.72 7.94
C THR A 55 -5.19 -4.11 7.48
N LEU A 56 -4.38 -4.19 6.41
CA LEU A 56 -3.85 -5.46 5.92
C LEU A 56 -2.95 -6.09 7.00
N MET A 57 -2.16 -5.27 7.68
CA MET A 57 -1.35 -5.65 8.83
C MET A 57 -2.20 -6.16 10.00
N GLN A 58 -3.27 -5.45 10.38
CA GLN A 58 -4.17 -5.87 11.46
C GLN A 58 -4.86 -7.21 11.13
N SER A 59 -5.35 -7.35 9.90
CA SER A 59 -5.92 -8.60 9.38
C SER A 59 -4.93 -9.76 9.44
N ALA A 60 -3.71 -9.56 8.92
CA ALA A 60 -2.65 -10.57 8.99
C ALA A 60 -2.28 -10.92 10.44
N LYS A 61 -2.24 -9.92 11.33
CA LYS A 61 -1.94 -10.11 12.75
C LYS A 61 -2.95 -11.00 13.46
N LYS A 62 -4.25 -10.92 13.13
CA LYS A 62 -5.28 -11.84 13.68
C LYS A 62 -4.91 -13.31 13.43
N LEU A 63 -4.40 -13.62 12.24
CA LEU A 63 -3.95 -14.97 11.87
C LEU A 63 -2.66 -15.34 12.59
N ILE A 64 -1.67 -14.44 12.59
CA ILE A 64 -0.35 -14.67 13.19
C ILE A 64 -0.45 -14.89 14.70
N ASP A 65 -1.24 -14.07 15.40
CA ASP A 65 -1.43 -14.18 16.86
C ASP A 65 -2.13 -15.48 17.25
N ALA A 66 -2.88 -16.10 16.33
CA ALA A 66 -3.48 -17.43 16.51
C ALA A 66 -2.54 -18.59 16.10
N GLY A 67 -1.28 -18.30 15.79
CA GLY A 67 -0.28 -19.29 15.38
C GLY A 67 -0.41 -19.75 13.92
N ILE A 68 -1.17 -19.04 13.08
CA ILE A 68 -1.31 -19.35 11.66
C ILE A 68 -0.22 -18.61 10.87
N ALA A 69 0.62 -19.35 10.17
CA ALA A 69 1.62 -18.76 9.28
C ALA A 69 0.93 -18.05 8.09
N VAL A 70 1.33 -16.81 7.83
CA VAL A 70 0.89 -16.01 6.67
C VAL A 70 2.09 -15.79 5.77
N SER A 71 2.00 -16.23 4.51
CA SER A 71 3.12 -16.17 3.56
C SER A 71 3.01 -15.03 2.55
N ARG A 72 1.81 -14.51 2.34
CA ARG A 72 1.52 -13.37 1.46
C ARG A 72 0.24 -12.70 1.99
N SER A 73 0.22 -11.39 1.97
CA SER A 73 -0.94 -10.56 2.31
C SER A 73 -1.13 -9.56 1.19
N ASN A 74 -2.37 -9.29 0.76
CA ASN A 74 -2.63 -8.26 -0.24
C ASN A 74 -4.05 -7.69 -0.12
N CYS A 75 -4.29 -6.51 -0.68
CA CYS A 75 -5.63 -6.05 -0.97
C CYS A 75 -6.19 -6.78 -2.20
N ALA A 76 -7.50 -6.89 -2.29
CA ALA A 76 -8.17 -7.51 -3.43
C ALA A 76 -9.60 -6.98 -3.57
N VAL A 77 -10.23 -7.33 -4.69
CA VAL A 77 -11.68 -7.18 -4.90
C VAL A 77 -12.35 -8.55 -4.93
N ASP A 78 -13.55 -8.65 -4.37
CA ASP A 78 -14.31 -9.90 -4.26
C ASP A 78 -14.88 -10.43 -5.60
N GLY A 79 -14.87 -9.58 -6.62
CA GLY A 79 -15.31 -9.87 -7.98
C GLY A 79 -16.83 -9.86 -8.18
N PHE A 80 -17.61 -9.51 -7.15
CA PHE A 80 -19.06 -9.32 -7.26
C PHE A 80 -19.41 -7.90 -7.71
N ALA A 81 -20.58 -7.74 -8.32
CA ALA A 81 -21.11 -6.42 -8.66
C ALA A 81 -21.76 -5.77 -7.44
N HIS A 82 -21.33 -4.55 -7.10
CA HIS A 82 -21.85 -3.77 -5.97
C HIS A 82 -22.51 -2.48 -6.47
N PRO A 83 -23.70 -2.10 -5.97
CA PRO A 83 -24.33 -0.84 -6.34
C PRO A 83 -23.53 0.34 -5.77
N ALA A 84 -23.26 1.37 -6.57
CA ALA A 84 -22.47 2.53 -6.18
C ALA A 84 -23.28 3.52 -5.30
N VAL A 85 -23.57 3.13 -4.06
CA VAL A 85 -24.31 3.92 -3.08
C VAL A 85 -23.67 3.80 -1.70
N CYS A 86 -23.62 4.90 -0.95
CA CYS A 86 -23.08 4.86 0.41
C CYS A 86 -23.84 3.85 1.29
N GLY A 87 -23.10 3.10 2.10
CA GLY A 87 -23.65 2.03 2.94
C GLY A 87 -23.85 0.68 2.25
N ALA A 88 -23.66 0.57 0.93
CA ALA A 88 -23.53 -0.73 0.26
C ALA A 88 -22.14 -1.32 0.47
N LEU A 89 -21.98 -2.63 0.24
CA LEU A 89 -20.66 -3.26 0.24
C LEU A 89 -19.75 -2.63 -0.83
N SER A 90 -18.47 -2.46 -0.53
CA SER A 90 -17.49 -1.92 -1.49
C SER A 90 -16.92 -2.97 -2.44
N GLY A 91 -16.96 -4.24 -2.04
CA GLY A 91 -16.24 -5.32 -2.70
C GLY A 91 -14.75 -5.37 -2.37
N GLU A 92 -14.23 -4.44 -1.56
CA GLU A 92 -12.86 -4.52 -1.05
C GLU A 92 -12.74 -5.68 -0.06
N ILE A 93 -11.66 -6.44 -0.19
CA ILE A 93 -11.31 -7.55 0.69
C ILE A 93 -9.81 -7.53 1.01
N LEU A 94 -9.44 -8.10 2.15
CA LEU A 94 -8.06 -8.39 2.51
C LEU A 94 -7.83 -9.89 2.34
N VAL A 95 -6.79 -10.28 1.61
CA VAL A 95 -6.51 -11.68 1.27
C VAL A 95 -5.15 -12.13 1.81
N HIS A 96 -5.09 -13.34 2.33
CA HIS A 96 -3.89 -13.94 2.92
C HIS A 96 -3.65 -15.35 2.43
N ASP A 97 -2.39 -15.67 2.11
CA ASP A 97 -1.96 -17.02 1.76
C ASP A 97 -1.52 -17.75 3.02
N VAL A 98 -2.33 -18.72 3.44
CA VAL A 98 -2.10 -19.53 4.63
C VAL A 98 -1.94 -21.01 4.25
N PRO A 99 -1.30 -21.84 5.08
CA PRO A 99 -1.26 -23.28 4.87
C PRO A 99 -2.68 -23.85 4.74
N VAL A 100 -2.89 -24.80 3.82
CA VAL A 100 -4.19 -25.48 3.66
C VAL A 100 -4.67 -26.10 4.99
N SER A 101 -3.74 -26.65 5.78
CA SER A 101 -4.02 -27.22 7.10
C SER A 101 -4.59 -26.21 8.10
N SER A 102 -4.38 -24.92 7.89
CA SER A 102 -4.83 -23.84 8.78
C SER A 102 -6.19 -23.27 8.39
N LEU A 103 -6.82 -23.75 7.30
CA LEU A 103 -8.08 -23.20 6.81
C LEU A 103 -9.17 -23.19 7.87
N THR A 104 -9.39 -24.31 8.57
CA THR A 104 -10.42 -24.40 9.62
C THR A 104 -10.15 -23.44 10.77
N ALA A 105 -8.88 -23.27 11.16
CA ALA A 105 -8.50 -22.32 12.21
C ALA A 105 -8.71 -20.87 11.76
N ALA A 106 -8.36 -20.52 10.52
CA ALA A 106 -8.62 -19.20 9.96
C ALA A 106 -10.12 -18.90 9.89
N MET A 107 -10.94 -19.87 9.49
CA MET A 107 -12.40 -19.73 9.47
C MET A 107 -12.99 -19.51 10.87
N ALA A 108 -12.44 -20.14 11.90
CA ALA A 108 -12.83 -19.92 13.29
C ALA A 108 -12.54 -18.49 13.78
N LEU A 109 -11.60 -17.78 13.15
CA LEU A 109 -11.29 -16.38 13.38
C LEU A 109 -12.15 -15.41 12.55
N GLY A 110 -13.08 -15.94 11.75
CA GLY A 110 -13.99 -15.14 10.92
C GLY A 110 -13.57 -14.96 9.46
N PHE A 111 -12.40 -15.49 9.07
CA PHE A 111 -12.00 -15.51 7.66
C PHE A 111 -12.88 -16.46 6.83
N ARG A 112 -12.85 -16.27 5.52
CA ARG A 112 -13.57 -17.08 4.53
C ARG A 112 -12.59 -17.63 3.48
N PRO A 113 -12.83 -18.82 2.94
CA PRO A 113 -12.02 -19.36 1.84
C PRO A 113 -12.26 -18.59 0.53
N GLU A 114 -11.26 -18.56 -0.35
CA GLU A 114 -11.40 -18.00 -1.71
C GLU A 114 -12.52 -18.64 -2.55
N SER A 115 -12.98 -19.84 -2.19
CA SER A 115 -14.11 -20.50 -2.86
C SER A 115 -15.43 -19.76 -2.70
N GLU A 116 -15.54 -18.82 -1.75
CA GLU A 116 -16.71 -17.95 -1.57
C GLU A 116 -16.65 -16.66 -2.39
N LEU A 117 -15.51 -16.36 -3.03
CA LEU A 117 -15.36 -15.21 -3.92
C LEU A 117 -15.94 -15.51 -5.31
N ALA A 118 -16.18 -14.47 -6.11
CA ALA A 118 -16.65 -14.63 -7.47
C ALA A 118 -15.57 -15.33 -8.32
N PRO A 119 -15.80 -16.57 -8.79
CA PRO A 119 -14.76 -17.34 -9.48
C PRO A 119 -14.28 -16.63 -10.74
N SER A 120 -12.96 -16.59 -10.93
CA SER A 120 -12.28 -16.00 -12.10
C SER A 120 -12.39 -14.48 -12.25
N THR A 121 -13.13 -13.76 -11.39
CA THR A 121 -13.23 -12.29 -11.43
C THR A 121 -12.57 -11.62 -10.24
N TRP A 122 -12.53 -12.28 -9.09
CA TRP A 122 -11.75 -11.78 -7.96
C TRP A 122 -10.27 -11.71 -8.34
N HIS A 123 -9.59 -10.67 -7.91
CA HIS A 123 -8.16 -10.49 -8.14
C HIS A 123 -7.53 -9.62 -7.06
N ARG A 124 -6.23 -9.84 -6.87
CA ARG A 124 -5.37 -9.00 -6.03
C ARG A 124 -5.20 -7.63 -6.67
N THR A 125 -5.19 -6.60 -5.85
CA THR A 125 -4.95 -5.21 -6.27
C THR A 125 -3.89 -4.58 -5.36
N PRO A 126 -3.11 -3.60 -5.83
CA PRO A 126 -2.29 -2.80 -4.94
C PRO A 126 -3.15 -2.22 -3.82
N CYS A 127 -2.61 -2.22 -2.60
CA CYS A 127 -3.30 -1.56 -1.50
C CYS A 127 -3.34 -0.05 -1.73
N SER A 128 -4.41 0.59 -1.27
CA SER A 128 -4.52 2.04 -1.34
C SER A 128 -3.41 2.69 -0.51
N PRO A 129 -2.79 3.78 -0.98
CA PRO A 129 -1.82 4.57 -0.22
C PRO A 129 -2.30 4.97 1.18
N VAL A 130 -3.62 5.18 1.33
CA VAL A 130 -4.26 5.44 2.63
C VAL A 130 -3.99 4.31 3.63
N MET A 131 -4.02 3.06 3.17
CA MET A 131 -3.76 1.90 4.03
C MET A 131 -2.33 1.86 4.55
N HIS A 132 -1.36 2.11 3.66
CA HIS A 132 0.04 2.14 4.05
C HIS A 132 0.34 3.23 5.09
N ALA A 133 -0.30 4.39 4.96
CA ALA A 133 -0.16 5.46 5.94
C ALA A 133 -0.78 5.10 7.30
N ILE A 134 -1.96 4.45 7.33
CA ILE A 134 -2.60 4.02 8.59
C ILE A 134 -1.77 2.92 9.27
N GLU A 135 -1.26 1.95 8.50
CA GLU A 135 -0.37 0.91 9.03
C GLU A 135 0.88 1.51 9.64
N ALA A 136 1.51 2.45 8.93
CA ALA A 136 2.65 3.19 9.43
C ALA A 136 2.34 3.97 10.73
N ALA A 137 1.17 4.61 10.81
CA ALA A 137 0.69 5.31 12.00
C ALA A 137 0.54 4.38 13.22
N GLN A 138 0.08 3.15 12.98
CA GLN A 138 -0.19 2.14 14.01
C GLN A 138 1.06 1.36 14.44
N ASP A 139 2.03 1.16 13.54
CA ASP A 139 3.27 0.42 13.81
C ASP A 139 4.30 1.26 14.59
N THR A 140 4.21 2.59 14.50
CA THR A 140 5.13 3.52 15.16
C THR A 140 4.47 4.43 16.19
N PRO A 141 3.63 3.92 17.12
CA PRO A 141 2.85 4.77 18.02
C PRO A 141 3.70 5.37 19.15
N HIS A 142 4.87 4.79 19.44
CA HIS A 142 5.65 5.07 20.64
C HIS A 142 6.29 6.48 20.69
N CYS A 143 6.32 7.18 19.56
CA CYS A 143 6.79 8.56 19.48
C CYS A 143 5.82 9.47 18.72
N ALA A 144 4.53 9.28 18.96
CA ALA A 144 3.45 10.00 18.29
C ALA A 144 2.40 10.52 19.28
N ASP A 145 2.82 10.90 20.50
CA ASP A 145 1.96 11.36 21.60
C ASP A 145 1.39 12.76 21.41
N ILE A 146 2.00 13.59 20.55
CA ILE A 146 1.54 14.95 20.25
C ILE A 146 0.64 14.96 19.02
N ARG A 147 1.05 14.27 17.95
CA ARG A 147 0.27 14.06 16.72
C ARG A 147 0.50 12.65 16.21
N ASN A 148 -0.58 12.00 15.82
CA ASN A 148 -0.56 10.76 15.05
C ASN A 148 -1.78 10.75 14.14
N ARG A 149 -1.65 11.33 12.94
CA ARG A 149 -2.78 11.44 12.01
C ARG A 149 -2.42 11.11 10.59
N VAL A 150 -3.41 10.59 9.87
CA VAL A 150 -3.35 10.38 8.42
C VAL A 150 -4.33 11.32 7.75
N LEU A 151 -3.85 12.11 6.79
CA LEU A 151 -4.65 13.06 6.02
C LEU A 151 -4.73 12.61 4.57
N SER A 152 -5.92 12.60 3.99
CA SER A 152 -6.13 12.53 2.55
C SER A 152 -6.08 13.94 1.97
N ILE A 153 -5.36 14.10 0.87
CA ILE A 153 -5.19 15.36 0.15
C ILE A 153 -5.69 15.13 -1.28
N GLN A 154 -6.80 15.76 -1.66
CA GLN A 154 -7.45 15.55 -2.95
C GLN A 154 -7.52 16.85 -3.73
N ASN A 155 -7.16 16.82 -5.02
CA ASN A 155 -7.35 17.94 -5.92
C ASN A 155 -8.77 17.92 -6.52
N MET A 156 -9.54 18.98 -6.31
CA MET A 156 -10.91 19.10 -6.85
C MET A 156 -10.95 19.32 -8.36
N LEU A 157 -9.89 19.90 -8.94
CA LEU A 157 -9.80 20.15 -10.38
C LEU A 157 -9.25 18.94 -11.13
N MET A 158 -8.43 18.13 -10.46
CA MET A 158 -7.85 16.90 -11.00
C MET A 158 -8.10 15.75 -10.01
N PRO A 159 -9.27 15.10 -10.01
CA PRO A 159 -9.62 14.09 -8.99
C PRO A 159 -8.72 12.86 -8.97
N GLN A 160 -7.99 12.61 -10.07
CA GLN A 160 -6.96 11.58 -10.10
C GLN A 160 -5.74 11.99 -9.27
N GLU A 161 -5.46 13.29 -9.11
CA GLU A 161 -4.38 13.85 -8.32
C GLU A 161 -4.72 13.85 -6.82
N GLN A 162 -4.38 12.74 -6.16
CA GLN A 162 -4.56 12.54 -4.73
C GLN A 162 -3.26 12.10 -4.06
N TYR A 163 -3.13 12.44 -2.78
CA TYR A 163 -2.00 12.06 -1.93
C TYR A 163 -2.48 11.70 -0.54
N THR A 164 -1.64 10.98 0.20
CA THR A 164 -1.87 10.71 1.62
C THR A 164 -0.68 11.19 2.42
N LEU A 165 -0.93 11.95 3.48
CA LEU A 165 0.09 12.40 4.42
C LEU A 165 -0.05 11.66 5.75
N LEU A 166 1.01 11.00 6.18
CA LEU A 166 1.21 10.64 7.59
C LEU A 166 1.90 11.81 8.29
N ASP A 167 1.33 12.30 9.38
CA ASP A 167 1.90 13.34 10.26
C ASP A 167 1.98 12.80 11.69
N GLN A 168 3.21 12.54 12.12
CA GLN A 168 3.53 12.07 13.46
C GLN A 168 4.47 13.04 14.16
N ALA A 169 4.17 13.32 15.43
CA ALA A 169 5.04 14.09 16.31
C ALA A 169 4.86 13.63 17.77
N GLY A 170 5.95 13.67 18.52
CA GLY A 170 5.98 13.23 19.91
C GLY A 170 7.06 13.92 20.74
N SER A 171 7.02 13.69 22.04
CA SER A 171 7.91 14.31 23.03
C SER A 171 9.22 13.52 23.24
N CYS A 172 9.74 12.89 22.19
CA CYS A 172 10.92 12.02 22.29
C CYS A 172 12.22 12.80 22.12
N ALA A 173 13.29 12.25 22.69
CA ALA A 173 14.64 12.80 22.54
C ALA A 173 15.18 12.64 21.11
N ASP A 174 14.79 11.57 20.44
CA ASP A 174 15.09 11.24 19.05
C ASP A 174 13.80 10.83 18.32
N ALA A 175 13.81 10.93 16.98
CA ALA A 175 12.64 10.64 16.16
C ALA A 175 11.37 11.42 16.57
N SER A 176 11.57 12.65 17.06
CA SER A 176 10.51 13.52 17.62
C SER A 176 9.39 13.87 16.64
N TYR A 177 9.64 13.74 15.34
CA TYR A 177 8.61 13.84 14.32
C TYR A 177 8.96 13.03 13.07
N ARG A 178 7.92 12.71 12.31
CA ARG A 178 8.01 12.07 11.01
C ARG A 178 6.81 12.46 10.15
N LEU A 179 7.09 12.84 8.91
CA LEU A 179 6.09 13.02 7.88
C LEU A 179 6.42 12.18 6.66
N LEU A 180 5.42 11.47 6.14
CA LEU A 180 5.51 10.71 4.89
C LEU A 180 4.39 11.14 3.96
N LEU A 181 4.75 11.52 2.74
CA LEU A 181 3.80 11.78 1.66
C LEU A 181 3.79 10.58 0.72
N TYR A 182 2.65 9.92 0.64
CA TYR A 182 2.40 8.81 -0.26
C TYR A 182 1.74 9.30 -1.55
N GLY A 183 2.14 8.68 -2.66
CA GLY A 183 1.58 8.91 -3.98
C GLY A 183 0.26 8.17 -4.19
N GLN A 184 -0.06 7.87 -5.45
CA GLN A 184 -1.29 7.17 -5.84
C GLN A 184 -1.07 5.67 -6.06
N GLU A 185 0.19 5.27 -6.26
CA GLU A 185 0.55 3.91 -6.65
C GLU A 185 1.12 3.14 -5.45
N GLY A 186 0.35 2.17 -4.96
CA GLY A 186 0.80 1.21 -3.95
C GLY A 186 1.39 1.85 -2.69
N ASP A 187 2.58 1.40 -2.32
CA ASP A 187 3.34 1.81 -1.13
C ASP A 187 4.35 2.94 -1.40
N GLN A 188 4.22 3.64 -2.53
CA GLN A 188 5.19 4.64 -2.94
C GLN A 188 5.19 5.86 -2.01
N VAL A 189 6.26 5.99 -1.22
CA VAL A 189 6.60 7.22 -0.49
C VAL A 189 7.28 8.19 -1.46
N LEU A 190 6.59 9.28 -1.80
CA LEU A 190 7.11 10.34 -2.68
C LEU A 190 8.11 11.25 -1.95
N CYS A 191 7.79 11.53 -0.69
CA CYS A 191 8.54 12.45 0.15
C CYS A 191 8.52 11.98 1.60
N SER A 192 9.64 12.15 2.30
CA SER A 192 9.74 11.93 3.73
C SER A 192 10.55 13.02 4.39
N VAL A 193 10.17 13.38 5.62
CA VAL A 193 11.03 14.13 6.54
C VAL A 193 10.88 13.54 7.94
N ALA A 194 11.98 13.35 8.64
CA ALA A 194 11.95 12.88 10.02
C ALA A 194 13.13 13.42 10.81
N ASP A 195 12.93 13.60 12.10
CA ASP A 195 14.04 13.75 13.03
C ASP A 195 14.75 12.40 13.20
N THR A 196 16.07 12.42 13.29
CA THR A 196 16.88 11.20 13.49
C THR A 196 18.02 11.50 14.45
N ILE A 197 18.71 10.47 14.91
CA ILE A 197 19.91 10.63 15.75
C ILE A 197 20.98 11.49 15.05
N ALA A 198 21.04 11.46 13.72
CA ALA A 198 21.96 12.28 12.91
C ALA A 198 21.40 13.67 12.56
N GLY A 199 20.29 14.06 13.19
CA GLY A 199 19.53 15.28 12.89
C GLY A 199 18.45 15.05 11.81
N PRO A 200 17.74 16.12 11.40
CA PRO A 200 16.66 16.04 10.43
C PRO A 200 17.13 15.44 9.10
N GLN A 201 16.40 14.44 8.61
CA GLN A 201 16.61 13.84 7.29
C GLN A 201 15.38 14.10 6.43
N LYS A 202 15.59 14.59 5.20
CA LYS A 202 14.53 14.78 4.19
C LYS A 202 14.91 14.06 2.91
N SER A 203 13.98 13.30 2.34
CA SER A 203 14.10 12.68 1.02
C SER A 203 12.89 13.04 0.16
N CYS A 204 13.15 13.69 -0.97
CA CYS A 204 12.13 14.06 -1.97
C CYS A 204 12.79 14.12 -3.35
N PRO A 205 12.84 13.00 -4.09
CA PRO A 205 13.62 12.93 -5.34
C PRO A 205 13.06 13.81 -6.47
N VAL A 206 11.75 14.04 -6.48
CA VAL A 206 11.06 14.79 -7.54
C VAL A 206 10.76 16.21 -7.07
N GLU A 207 11.22 17.20 -7.85
CA GLU A 207 11.16 18.62 -7.47
C GLU A 207 9.72 19.15 -7.28
N SER A 208 8.77 18.74 -8.13
CA SER A 208 7.38 19.15 -8.01
C SER A 208 6.76 18.70 -6.68
N TYR A 209 7.03 17.46 -6.26
CA TYR A 209 6.58 16.97 -4.95
C TYR A 209 7.32 17.63 -3.81
N ALA A 210 8.61 17.97 -3.97
CA ALA A 210 9.37 18.67 -2.95
C ALA A 210 8.75 20.04 -2.60
N GLN A 211 8.36 20.83 -3.62
CA GLN A 211 7.73 22.14 -3.42
C GLN A 211 6.37 22.06 -2.71
N MET A 212 5.54 21.10 -3.12
CA MET A 212 4.27 20.83 -2.46
C MET A 212 4.50 20.38 -1.00
N PHE A 213 5.44 19.48 -0.78
CA PHE A 213 5.74 18.93 0.54
C PHE A 213 6.30 20.00 1.50
N ASP A 214 7.15 20.91 1.02
CA ASP A 214 7.60 22.08 1.80
C ASP A 214 6.45 23.00 2.18
N THR A 215 5.50 23.21 1.27
CA THR A 215 4.28 23.98 1.56
C THR A 215 3.47 23.31 2.66
N ILE A 216 3.27 21.99 2.59
CA ILE A 216 2.56 21.20 3.60
C ILE A 216 3.25 21.32 4.96
N ILE A 217 4.56 21.09 5.03
CA ILE A 217 5.33 21.13 6.29
C ILE A 217 5.20 22.51 6.96
N ALA A 218 5.26 23.59 6.18
CA ALA A 218 5.12 24.95 6.71
C ALA A 218 3.71 25.30 7.20
N ASN A 219 2.70 24.47 6.90
CA ASN A 219 1.28 24.78 7.10
C ASN A 219 0.48 23.62 7.71
N LEU A 220 1.11 22.72 8.48
CA LEU A 220 0.46 21.53 9.07
C LEU A 220 -0.75 21.84 9.95
N ASP A 221 -0.82 23.03 10.54
CA ASP A 221 -1.92 23.46 11.39
C ASP A 221 -3.07 24.11 10.60
N ARG A 222 -2.94 24.25 9.27
CA ARG A 222 -3.97 24.83 8.41
C ARG A 222 -4.88 23.74 7.83
N PRO A 223 -6.19 24.01 7.69
CA PRO A 223 -7.16 23.03 7.19
C PRO A 223 -6.89 22.62 5.73
N ASP A 224 -6.22 23.45 4.93
CA ASP A 224 -5.87 23.17 3.54
C ASP A 224 -4.37 22.86 3.35
N LEU A 225 -3.61 22.73 4.44
CA LEU A 225 -2.14 22.59 4.43
C LEU A 225 -1.42 23.67 3.60
N GLY A 226 -2.05 24.84 3.40
CA GLY A 226 -1.51 25.92 2.57
C GLY A 226 -1.54 25.65 1.05
N LEU A 227 -2.19 24.57 0.60
CA LEU A 227 -2.28 24.20 -0.81
C LEU A 227 -3.30 25.05 -1.60
N GLY A 228 -4.16 25.80 -0.89
CA GLY A 228 -5.17 26.67 -1.48
C GLY A 228 -6.49 25.97 -1.82
N SER A 229 -7.44 26.74 -2.35
CA SER A 229 -8.84 26.32 -2.49
C SER A 229 -9.13 25.24 -3.53
N ALA A 230 -8.13 24.82 -4.31
CA ALA A 230 -8.27 23.69 -5.23
C ALA A 230 -8.17 22.34 -4.51
N TRP A 231 -7.71 22.33 -3.26
CA TRP A 231 -7.43 21.12 -2.51
C TRP A 231 -8.42 20.94 -1.36
N VAL A 232 -8.85 19.69 -1.17
CA VAL A 232 -9.63 19.26 -0.01
C VAL A 232 -8.74 18.34 0.81
N VAL A 233 -8.55 18.69 2.08
CA VAL A 233 -7.81 17.88 3.05
C VAL A 233 -8.78 17.35 4.09
N GLY A 234 -8.73 16.05 4.34
CA GLY A 234 -9.55 15.39 5.35
C GLY A 234 -8.73 14.43 6.19
N GLN A 235 -8.96 14.41 7.50
CA GLN A 235 -8.35 13.42 8.39
C GLN A 235 -9.07 12.07 8.26
N ILE A 236 -8.29 11.00 8.08
CA ILE A 236 -8.77 9.62 7.97
C ILE A 236 -8.35 8.79 9.19
N TYR A 237 -7.30 9.19 9.91
CA TYR A 237 -6.86 8.54 11.14
C TYR A 237 -6.39 9.57 12.18
N PRO A 238 -6.69 9.39 13.48
CA PRO A 238 -7.68 8.43 13.98
C PRO A 238 -9.07 8.74 13.40
N VAL A 239 -9.92 7.72 13.31
CA VAL A 239 -11.33 7.90 12.95
C VAL A 239 -12.03 8.43 14.20
N ASP A 240 -12.63 9.62 14.12
CA ASP A 240 -13.43 10.22 15.20
C ASP A 240 -14.77 9.50 15.42
#